data_AF-A0A8I1IJQ4-F1
#
_entry.id   AF-A0A8I1IJQ4-F1
#
_cell.length_a   1.000
_cell.length_b   1.000
_cell.length_c   1.000
_cell.angle_alpha   90.00
_cell.angle_beta   90.00
_cell.angle_gamma   90.00
#
_symmetry.space_group_name_H-M   'P 1'
#
loop_
_entity.id
_entity.type
_entity.pdbx_description
1 polymer ?
#
loop_
_entity_poly.entity_id
_entity_poly.type
_entity_poly.pdbx_seq_one_letter_code
_entity_poly.pdbx_strand_id
1 'polypeptide(L)'
;MHRTGWLWLVAAVCGGLPGCTEGAGGGAAAPAGYGPVDAVPTVQEAACMAAVAGRAGSRDVVATWTSYAVEGSTVYVRAAGGVWSCAVTNTGRVTGLAAPAAG
;
A
#
# COMPACT_ATOMS: atom_id res chain seq x y z
N MET A 1 24.30 29.41 -27.68
CA MET A 1 23.97 28.29 -26.79
C MET A 1 22.50 27.95 -27.01
N HIS A 2 22.19 26.67 -27.20
CA HIS A 2 20.90 25.98 -27.41
C HIS A 2 19.61 26.67 -26.90
N ARG A 3 18.39 26.49 -27.43
CA ARG A 3 17.82 25.64 -28.49
C ARG A 3 16.43 26.21 -28.86
N THR A 4 16.09 26.04 -30.13
CA THR A 4 14.82 26.23 -30.84
C THR A 4 13.66 25.40 -30.28
N GLY A 5 12.41 25.86 -30.48
CA GLY A 5 11.22 25.00 -30.63
C GLY A 5 9.96 25.54 -29.95
N TRP A 6 9.17 26.42 -30.60
CA TRP A 6 8.01 26.14 -31.49
C TRP A 6 6.72 25.67 -30.81
N LEU A 7 5.67 26.48 -31.03
CA LEU A 7 4.26 26.23 -30.71
C LEU A 7 3.78 24.92 -31.32
N TRP A 8 2.91 24.20 -30.60
CA TRP A 8 1.75 23.53 -31.20
C TRP A 8 0.54 23.58 -30.26
N LEU A 9 -0.53 24.18 -30.77
CA LEU A 9 -1.92 23.96 -30.41
C LEU A 9 -2.37 22.70 -31.18
N VAL A 10 -2.92 21.70 -30.51
CA VAL A 10 -3.79 20.70 -31.15
C VAL A 10 -4.97 20.40 -30.21
N ALA A 11 -6.16 20.67 -30.73
CA ALA A 11 -7.45 20.34 -30.16
C ALA A 11 -7.78 18.85 -30.33
N ALA A 12 -8.67 18.37 -29.46
CA ALA A 12 -9.65 17.30 -29.68
C ALA A 12 -9.15 15.93 -30.20
N VAL A 13 -9.34 14.89 -29.38
CA VAL A 13 -10.24 13.78 -29.76
C VAL A 13 -10.63 12.97 -28.52
N CYS A 14 -11.93 12.94 -28.20
CA CYS A 14 -12.54 11.77 -27.59
C CYS A 14 -12.61 10.69 -28.67
N GLY A 15 -12.05 9.52 -28.43
CA GLY A 15 -12.26 8.36 -29.30
C GLY A 15 -11.17 7.31 -29.13
N GLY A 16 -11.43 6.29 -28.30
CA GLY A 16 -10.68 5.04 -28.43
C GLY A 16 -10.36 4.25 -27.16
N LEU A 17 -10.81 4.65 -25.97
CA LEU A 17 -10.61 3.84 -24.76
C LEU A 17 -11.93 3.20 -24.30
N PRO A 18 -11.99 1.87 -24.12
CA PRO A 18 -13.17 1.19 -23.57
C PRO A 18 -13.34 1.65 -22.12
N GLY A 19 -14.36 2.47 -21.87
CA GLY A 19 -14.63 3.02 -20.54
C GLY A 19 -15.45 4.31 -20.54
N CYS A 20 -15.63 4.97 -21.68
CA CYS A 20 -16.60 6.07 -21.81
C CYS A 20 -18.02 5.51 -21.78
N THR A 21 -18.58 5.27 -20.59
CA THR A 21 -20.03 5.24 -20.42
C THR A 21 -20.50 6.66 -20.14
N GLU A 22 -21.22 7.24 -21.11
CA GLU A 22 -22.26 8.22 -20.82
C GLU A 22 -23.25 7.58 -19.84
N GLY A 23 -23.23 8.05 -18.61
CA GLY A 23 -24.21 7.78 -17.59
C GLY A 23 -24.73 9.11 -17.07
N ALA A 24 -25.64 9.73 -17.82
CA ALA A 24 -26.54 10.73 -17.26
C ALA A 24 -27.45 10.02 -16.25
N GLY A 25 -27.14 10.17 -14.97
CA GLY A 25 -27.96 9.64 -13.88
C GLY A 25 -27.58 10.38 -12.60
N GLY A 26 -28.50 11.22 -12.11
CA GLY A 26 -28.35 11.89 -10.84
C GLY A 26 -28.08 10.86 -9.74
N GLY A 27 -26.90 10.94 -9.14
CA GLY A 27 -26.54 10.22 -7.94
C GLY A 27 -25.97 11.24 -6.98
N ALA A 28 -26.52 11.30 -5.78
CA ALA A 28 -26.03 12.13 -4.69
C ALA A 28 -24.50 12.08 -4.65
N ALA A 29 -23.86 13.25 -4.47
CA ALA A 29 -22.42 13.33 -4.26
C ALA A 29 -22.04 12.27 -3.22
N ALA A 30 -21.37 11.21 -3.66
CA ALA A 30 -20.73 10.30 -2.74
C ALA A 30 -19.85 11.20 -1.85
N PRO A 31 -19.92 11.06 -0.51
CA PRO A 31 -19.07 11.86 0.35
C PRO A 31 -17.65 11.71 -0.19
N ALA A 32 -16.96 12.83 -0.40
CA ALA A 32 -15.60 12.84 -0.91
C ALA A 32 -14.81 11.80 -0.11
N GLY A 33 -14.64 10.62 -0.71
CA GLY A 33 -13.94 9.53 -0.06
C GLY A 33 -12.57 10.08 0.23
N TYR A 34 -12.09 9.90 1.46
CA TYR A 34 -10.69 10.11 1.74
C TYR A 34 -9.92 9.37 0.64
N GLY A 35 -9.20 10.11 -0.21
CA GLY A 35 -8.34 9.52 -1.24
C GLY A 35 -7.35 8.57 -0.57
N PRO A 36 -6.66 7.70 -1.33
CA PRO A 36 -5.64 6.84 -0.74
C PRO A 36 -4.66 7.71 0.04
N VAL A 37 -4.72 7.62 1.38
CA VAL A 37 -3.74 8.22 2.26
C VAL A 37 -2.60 7.22 2.32
N ASP A 38 -1.40 7.65 1.93
CA ASP A 38 -0.17 6.95 2.28
C ASP A 38 -0.06 6.96 3.80
N ALA A 39 -0.65 5.95 4.43
CA ALA A 39 -0.67 5.83 5.88
C ALA A 39 0.77 5.62 6.36
N VAL A 40 1.25 6.54 7.20
CA VAL A 40 2.53 6.36 7.89
C VAL A 40 2.40 5.11 8.76
N PRO A 41 3.25 4.09 8.55
CA PRO A 41 3.14 2.84 9.30
C PRO A 41 3.40 3.11 10.78
N THR A 42 2.66 2.40 11.63
CA THR A 42 2.90 2.43 13.07
C THR A 42 4.29 1.88 13.41
N VAL A 43 4.77 2.14 14.63
CA VAL A 43 6.05 1.61 15.11
C VAL A 43 6.05 0.07 15.07
N GLN A 44 4.93 -0.59 15.39
CA GLN A 44 4.83 -2.05 15.32
C GLN A 44 4.89 -2.57 13.88
N GLU A 45 4.18 -1.91 12.96
CA GLU A 45 4.18 -2.28 11.54
C GLU A 45 5.55 -2.09 10.92
N ALA A 46 6.20 -0.94 11.14
CA ALA A 46 7.54 -0.66 10.65
C ALA A 46 8.56 -1.70 11.14
N ALA A 47 8.49 -2.07 12.43
CA ALA A 47 9.36 -3.10 13.00
C ALA A 47 9.15 -4.48 12.36
N CYS A 48 7.89 -4.90 12.18
CA CYS A 48 7.58 -6.17 11.53
C CYS A 48 8.02 -6.18 10.06
N MET A 49 7.72 -5.11 9.31
CA MET A 49 8.12 -4.99 7.91
C MET A 49 9.64 -5.05 7.74
N ALA A 50 10.40 -4.37 8.61
CA ALA A 50 11.86 -4.43 8.59
C ALA A 50 12.41 -5.84 8.89
N ALA A 51 11.83 -6.54 9.88
CA ALA A 51 12.23 -7.90 10.22
C ALA A 51 11.94 -8.89 9.08
N VAL A 52 10.75 -8.78 8.47
CA VAL A 52 10.36 -9.62 7.32
C VAL A 52 11.21 -9.30 6.11
N ALA A 53 11.50 -8.02 5.83
CA ALA A 53 12.35 -7.64 4.72
C ALA A 53 13.75 -8.28 4.80
N GLY A 54 14.33 -8.27 6.01
CA GLY A 54 15.62 -8.93 6.27
C GLY A 54 15.56 -10.45 6.12
N ARG A 55 14.45 -11.09 6.55
CA ARG A 55 14.28 -12.55 6.52
C ARG A 55 13.93 -13.08 5.12
N ALA A 56 13.05 -12.38 4.41
CA ALA A 56 12.57 -12.74 3.08
C ALA A 56 13.51 -12.29 1.96
N GLY A 57 14.47 -11.39 2.25
CA GLY A 57 15.38 -10.84 1.25
C GLY A 57 14.68 -9.90 0.25
N SER A 58 13.52 -9.35 0.60
CA SER A 58 12.72 -8.45 -0.24
C SER A 58 12.48 -7.12 0.47
N ARG A 59 12.49 -6.02 -0.27
CA ARG A 59 12.04 -4.71 0.23
C ARG A 59 10.56 -4.45 -0.04
N ASP A 60 9.94 -5.29 -0.87
CA ASP A 60 8.50 -5.27 -1.10
C ASP A 60 7.82 -6.03 0.03
N VAL A 61 7.52 -5.28 1.10
CA VAL A 61 6.80 -5.77 2.28
C VAL A 61 5.72 -4.75 2.61
N VAL A 62 4.48 -5.22 2.66
CA VAL A 62 3.32 -4.36 2.91
C VAL A 62 2.57 -4.89 4.12
N ALA A 63 2.34 -4.03 5.12
CA ALA A 63 1.46 -4.35 6.23
C ALA A 63 0.02 -4.49 5.74
N THR A 64 -0.61 -5.61 6.08
CA THR A 64 -1.99 -5.91 5.63
C THR A 64 -2.98 -5.83 6.78
N TRP A 65 -2.57 -6.21 7.98
CA TRP A 65 -3.45 -6.22 9.15
C TRP A 65 -2.64 -6.17 10.43
N THR A 66 -3.16 -5.45 11.42
CA THR A 66 -2.57 -5.39 12.77
C THR A 66 -3.63 -5.71 13.81
N SER A 67 -3.38 -6.75 14.61
CA SER A 67 -4.18 -7.10 15.78
C SER A 67 -3.54 -6.48 17.01
N TYR A 68 -4.12 -5.39 17.51
CA TYR A 68 -3.65 -4.69 18.69
C TYR A 68 -4.12 -5.40 19.97
N ALA A 69 -3.19 -5.65 20.90
CA ALA A 69 -3.50 -6.08 22.25
C ALA A 69 -2.67 -5.30 23.28
N VAL A 70 -3.11 -5.34 24.54
CA VAL A 70 -2.51 -4.55 25.64
C VAL A 70 -1.02 -4.85 25.82
N GLU A 71 -0.64 -6.13 25.76
CA GLU A 71 0.74 -6.59 25.96
C GLU A 71 1.62 -6.53 24.70
N GLY A 72 1.04 -6.18 23.55
CA GLY A 72 1.73 -6.19 22.26
C GLY A 72 0.77 -6.47 21.11
N SER A 73 1.25 -6.30 19.89
CA SER A 73 0.45 -6.47 18.68
C SER A 73 0.94 -7.64 17.86
N THR A 74 0.02 -8.31 17.16
CA THR A 74 0.38 -9.23 16.07
C THR A 74 0.18 -8.50 14.75
N VAL A 75 1.27 -8.29 14.01
CA VAL A 75 1.25 -7.65 12.71
C VAL A 75 1.36 -8.72 11.63
N TYR A 76 0.49 -8.64 10.63
CA TYR A 76 0.53 -9.48 9.44
C TYR A 76 0.96 -8.64 8.25
N VAL A 77 1.99 -9.13 7.55
CA VAL A 77 2.53 -8.46 6.37
C VAL A 77 2.59 -9.42 5.20
N ARG A 78 2.43 -8.90 3.98
CA ARG A 78 2.67 -9.65 2.76
C ARG A 78 4.09 -9.35 2.28
N ALA A 79 4.83 -10.40 1.96
CA ALA A 79 6.16 -10.31 1.34
C ALA A 79 6.34 -11.46 0.33
N ALA A 80 7.55 -11.59 -0.22
CA ALA A 80 7.91 -12.75 -1.02
C ALA A 80 7.65 -14.05 -0.23
N GLY A 81 7.02 -15.02 -0.89
CA GLY A 81 6.65 -16.31 -0.29
C GLY A 81 5.32 -16.34 0.46
N GLY A 82 4.63 -15.21 0.65
CA GLY A 82 3.27 -15.19 1.21
C GLY A 82 3.08 -14.23 2.38
N VAL A 83 2.13 -14.57 3.27
CA VAL A 83 1.80 -13.78 4.45
C VAL A 83 2.67 -14.22 5.63
N TRP A 84 3.39 -13.26 6.19
CA TRP A 84 4.19 -13.38 7.40
C TRP A 84 3.43 -12.81 8.59
N SER A 85 3.73 -13.28 9.80
CA SER A 85 3.23 -12.66 11.02
C SER A 85 4.37 -12.37 12.01
N CYS A 86 4.25 -11.25 12.71
CA CYS A 86 5.17 -10.83 13.75
C CYS A 86 4.42 -10.60 15.06
N ALA A 87 4.94 -11.12 16.16
CA ALA A 87 4.60 -10.61 17.50
C ALA A 87 5.51 -9.44 17.82
N VAL A 88 4.94 -8.27 18.15
CA VAL A 88 5.68 -7.02 18.35
C VAL A 88 5.23 -6.37 19.66
N THR A 89 6.17 -5.94 20.49
CA THR A 89 5.85 -5.14 21.69
C THR A 89 5.35 -3.75 21.32
N ASN A 90 4.69 -3.06 22.26
CA ASN A 90 4.27 -1.66 22.07
C ASN A 90 5.44 -0.69 21.80
N THR A 91 6.68 -1.10 22.11
CA THR A 91 7.91 -0.35 21.84
C THR A 91 8.54 -0.67 20.48
N GLY A 92 7.91 -1.51 19.65
CA GLY A 92 8.43 -1.87 18.33
C GLY A 92 9.48 -2.99 18.34
N ARG A 93 9.58 -3.79 19.41
CA ARG A 93 10.50 -4.94 19.43
C ARG A 93 9.79 -6.18 18.92
N VAL A 94 10.34 -6.80 17.87
CA VAL A 94 9.85 -8.08 17.36
C VAL A 94 10.27 -9.20 18.33
N THR A 95 9.30 -9.92 18.87
CA THR A 95 9.50 -11.04 19.81
C THR A 95 9.23 -12.40 19.18
N GLY A 96 8.51 -12.44 18.06
CA GLY A 96 8.26 -13.64 17.27
C GLY A 96 8.08 -13.30 15.81
N LEU A 97 8.53 -14.20 14.93
CA LEU A 97 8.41 -14.07 13.48
C LEU A 97 8.05 -15.44 12.89
N ALA A 98 6.88 -15.54 12.26
CA ALA A 98 6.43 -16.74 11.58
C ALA A 98 6.45 -16.51 10.06
N ALA A 99 7.08 -17.46 9.36
CA ALA A 99 7.09 -17.51 7.92
C ALA A 99 5.74 -18.02 7.37
N PRO A 100 5.37 -17.66 6.13
CA PRO A 100 4.25 -18.26 5.44
C PRO A 100 4.41 -19.77 5.38
N ALA A 101 3.32 -20.50 5.58
CA ALA A 101 3.31 -21.94 5.36
C ALA A 101 3.67 -22.22 3.90
N ALA A 102 4.64 -23.11 3.67
CA ALA A 102 4.92 -23.63 2.34
C ALA A 102 3.69 -24.44 1.89
N GLY A 103 2.98 -23.92 0.90
CA GLY A 103 1.90 -24.62 0.22
C GLY A 103 2.42 -25.70 -0.72
#